data_AF-A0A381QTC6-F1
#
_entry.id   AF-A0A381QTC6-F1
#
_cell.length_a   1.000
_cell.length_b   1.000
_cell.length_c   1.000
_cell.angle_alpha   90.00
_cell.angle_beta   90.00
_cell.angle_gamma   90.00
#
_symmetry.space_group_name_H-M   'P 1'
#
loop_
_entity.id
_entity.type
_entity.pdbx_description
1 polymer ?
#
loop_
_entity_poly.entity_id
_entity_poly.type
_entity_poly.pdbx_seq_one_letter_code
_entity_poly.pdbx_strand_id
1 'polypeptide(L)'
;MTSQYSTNNKNRLLQVARESLAIFLKNGKRLVFETEVPEFLRKRAVFVTLRKNDSGDLRGCIGQTEARYPLIEAVSKTAISSAVDDSRFPPVTLEELPKLSIEINVLTEITTIEPQDVVVGKHGLLLRKGLSSGLFLPEVAPSQAWDRITLLDQLCSKADLPQGSWQDPEAELFCFESESWVEN
;
A
#
# COMPACT_ATOMS: atom_id res chain seq x y z
N MET A 1 7.72 13.63 -8.11
CA MET A 1 7.11 13.64 -6.78
C MET A 1 8.17 14.05 -5.78
N THR A 2 7.87 15.02 -4.92
CA THR A 2 8.75 15.39 -3.81
C THR A 2 8.63 14.29 -2.76
N SER A 3 9.75 13.69 -2.36
CA SER A 3 9.76 12.64 -1.34
C SER A 3 9.19 13.18 -0.02
N GLN A 4 8.14 12.56 0.52
CA GLN A 4 7.51 12.95 1.78
C GLN A 4 8.33 12.51 2.99
N TYR A 5 9.09 11.42 2.85
CA TYR A 5 9.89 10.83 3.93
C TYR A 5 11.39 10.99 3.68
N SER A 6 12.12 11.47 4.69
CA SER A 6 13.58 11.52 4.62
C SER A 6 14.19 10.12 4.45
N THR A 7 15.38 10.02 3.87
CA THR A 7 16.10 8.74 3.73
C THR A 7 16.28 8.03 5.08
N ASN A 8 16.54 8.78 6.15
CA ASN A 8 16.67 8.22 7.50
C ASN A 8 15.36 7.59 7.97
N ASN A 9 14.23 8.26 7.73
CA ASN A 9 12.93 7.77 8.16
C ASN A 9 12.47 6.56 7.34
N LYS A 10 12.75 6.57 6.03
CA LYS A 10 12.53 5.41 5.15
C LYS A 10 13.29 4.18 5.65
N ASN A 11 14.58 4.33 5.93
CA ASN A 11 15.42 3.26 6.46
C ASN A 11 14.92 2.76 7.82
N ARG A 12 14.46 3.67 8.69
CA ARG A 12 13.91 3.28 9.99
C ARG A 12 12.63 2.45 9.84
N LEU A 13 11.73 2.81 8.92
CA LEU A 13 10.52 2.04 8.66
C LEU A 13 10.82 0.65 8.07
N LEU A 14 11.82 0.54 7.18
CA LEU A 14 12.29 -0.76 6.70
C LEU A 14 12.84 -1.62 7.84
N GLN A 15 13.64 -1.03 8.72
CA GLN A 15 14.16 -1.72 9.90
C GLN A 15 13.02 -2.19 10.82
N VAL A 16 11.99 -1.37 11.05
CA VAL A 16 10.80 -1.76 11.83
C VAL A 16 10.10 -2.96 11.19
N ALA A 17 9.91 -2.96 9.87
CA ALA A 17 9.33 -4.10 9.16
C ALA A 17 10.17 -5.38 9.34
N ARG A 18 11.49 -5.27 9.16
CA ARG A 18 12.43 -6.37 9.31
C ARG A 18 12.47 -6.95 10.73
N GLU A 19 12.55 -6.08 11.74
CA GLU A 19 12.54 -6.46 13.15
C GLU A 19 11.22 -7.13 13.55
N SER A 20 10.09 -6.59 13.06
CA SER A 20 8.76 -7.16 13.29
C SER A 20 8.66 -8.59 12.75
N LEU A 21 9.11 -8.80 11.52
CA LEU A 21 9.15 -10.12 10.88
C LEU A 21 10.05 -11.08 11.64
N ALA A 22 11.30 -10.68 11.93
CA ALA A 22 12.26 -11.55 12.59
C ALA A 22 11.76 -12.05 13.95
N ILE A 23 11.13 -11.18 14.74
CA ILE A 23 10.61 -11.54 16.06
C ILE A 23 9.36 -12.40 15.95
N PHE A 24 8.42 -12.01 15.08
CA PHE A 24 7.20 -12.78 14.88
C PHE A 24 7.49 -14.19 14.35
N LEU A 25 8.37 -14.33 13.36
CA LEU A 25 8.73 -15.64 12.82
C LEU A 25 9.52 -16.50 13.82
N LYS A 26 10.27 -15.87 14.74
CA LYS A 26 11.03 -16.59 15.76
C LYS A 26 10.18 -17.09 16.93
N ASN A 27 9.17 -16.33 17.37
CA ASN A 27 8.45 -16.66 18.61
C ASN A 27 6.98 -16.22 18.65
N GLY A 28 6.40 -15.78 17.53
CA GLY A 28 5.01 -15.36 17.41
C GLY A 28 4.66 -14.03 18.08
N LYS A 29 5.63 -13.32 18.67
CA LYS A 29 5.36 -12.05 19.36
C LYS A 29 5.27 -10.89 18.37
N ARG A 30 4.39 -9.94 18.67
CA ARG A 30 4.27 -8.66 17.96
C ARG A 30 4.91 -7.58 18.81
N LEU A 31 5.89 -6.87 18.25
CA LEU A 31 6.50 -5.74 18.91
C LEU A 31 5.61 -4.50 18.82
N VAL A 32 5.72 -3.66 19.84
CA VAL A 32 5.25 -2.28 19.82
C VAL A 32 6.49 -1.40 19.69
N PHE A 33 6.49 -0.52 18.69
CA PHE A 33 7.58 0.42 18.46
C PHE A 33 7.15 1.79 18.95
N GLU A 34 7.89 2.31 19.92
CA GLU A 34 7.74 3.69 20.37
C GLU A 34 8.52 4.63 19.45
N THR A 35 8.00 5.84 19.27
CA THR A 35 8.65 6.87 18.46
C THR A 35 8.16 8.25 18.85
N GLU A 36 9.06 9.23 18.79
CA GLU A 36 8.75 10.65 18.94
C GLU A 36 8.68 11.37 17.58
N VAL A 37 8.94 10.67 16.48
CA VAL A 37 8.92 11.26 15.13
C VAL A 37 7.46 11.53 14.74
N PRO A 38 7.04 12.81 14.58
CA PRO A 38 5.62 13.13 14.41
C PRO A 38 4.98 12.49 13.17
N GLU A 39 5.75 12.27 12.10
CA GLU A 39 5.24 11.64 10.88
C GLU A 39 4.88 10.16 11.10
N PHE A 40 5.59 9.45 11.98
CA PHE A 40 5.34 8.04 12.29
C PHE A 40 4.09 7.84 13.16
N LEU A 41 3.68 8.89 13.87
CA LEU A 41 2.47 8.93 14.68
C LEU A 41 1.21 9.22 13.85
N ARG A 42 1.36 9.71 12.61
CA ARG A 42 0.23 9.96 11.72
C ARG A 42 -0.34 8.65 11.20
N LYS A 43 -1.66 8.55 11.13
CA LYS A 43 -2.32 7.41 10.52
C LYS A 43 -2.06 7.37 9.02
N ARG A 44 -1.61 6.22 8.53
CA ARG A 44 -1.35 6.00 7.10
C ARG A 44 -1.76 4.58 6.70
N ALA A 45 -2.28 4.47 5.48
CA ALA A 45 -2.45 3.21 4.79
C ALA A 45 -1.11 2.80 4.20
N VAL A 46 -0.75 1.52 4.33
CA VAL A 46 0.52 0.99 3.83
C VAL A 46 0.32 -0.35 3.16
N PHE A 47 1.16 -0.62 2.18
CA PHE A 47 1.38 -1.93 1.59
C PHE A 47 2.81 -2.34 1.88
N VAL A 48 3.00 -3.60 2.26
CA VAL A 48 4.32 -4.21 2.41
C VAL A 48 4.41 -5.37 1.45
N THR A 49 5.45 -5.35 0.63
CA THR A 49 5.74 -6.37 -0.37
C THR A 49 7.06 -7.04 0.00
N LEU A 50 7.06 -8.36 -0.02
CA LEU A 50 8.25 -9.21 0.15
C LEU A 50 8.63 -9.78 -1.19
N ARG A 51 9.91 -9.67 -1.56
CA ARG A 51 10.46 -10.24 -2.81
C ARG A 51 11.68 -11.08 -2.50
N LYS A 52 11.92 -12.11 -3.30
CA LYS A 52 13.17 -12.89 -3.20
C LYS A 52 14.33 -12.08 -3.79
N ASN A 53 15.46 -12.02 -3.09
CA ASN A 53 16.61 -11.22 -3.50
C ASN A 53 17.31 -11.75 -4.76
N ASP A 54 17.24 -13.07 -5.00
CA ASP A 54 17.90 -13.73 -6.13
C ASP A 54 17.12 -13.57 -7.44
N SER A 55 15.79 -13.69 -7.40
CA SER A 55 14.94 -13.64 -8.60
C SER A 55 14.13 -12.36 -8.74
N GLY A 56 13.91 -11.60 -7.66
CA GLY A 56 12.97 -10.49 -7.61
C GLY A 56 11.49 -10.91 -7.51
N ASP A 57 11.22 -12.22 -7.45
CA ASP A 57 9.87 -12.76 -7.44
C ASP A 57 9.09 -12.34 -6.19
N LEU A 58 7.80 -12.09 -6.38
CA LEU A 58 6.87 -11.83 -5.29
C LEU A 58 6.79 -13.03 -4.34
N ARG A 59 6.99 -12.79 -3.05
CA ARG A 59 6.89 -13.80 -1.97
C ARG A 59 5.72 -13.54 -1.00
N GLY A 60 5.19 -12.33 -1.00
CA GLY A 60 4.01 -11.92 -0.25
C GLY A 60 3.74 -10.44 -0.42
N CYS A 61 2.48 -10.03 -0.44
CA CYS A 61 2.09 -8.63 -0.47
C CYS A 61 0.72 -8.47 0.18
N ILE A 62 0.67 -7.65 1.23
CA ILE A 62 -0.56 -7.24 1.90
C ILE A 62 -0.51 -5.74 2.09
N GLY A 63 -1.68 -5.11 2.05
CA GLY A 63 -1.82 -3.73 2.46
C GLY A 63 -3.20 -3.40 2.97
N GLN A 64 -3.29 -2.19 3.49
CA GLN A 64 -4.52 -1.62 4.03
C GLN A 64 -4.92 -0.45 3.13
N THR A 65 -6.19 -0.38 2.75
CA THR A 65 -6.74 0.76 2.00
C THR A 65 -7.22 1.87 2.94
N GLU A 66 -7.36 1.59 4.23
CA GLU A 66 -7.79 2.53 5.26
C GLU A 66 -6.67 2.76 6.27
N ALA A 67 -6.40 4.02 6.59
CA ALA A 67 -5.38 4.43 7.56
C ALA A 67 -5.87 4.21 9.01
N ARG A 68 -5.83 2.96 9.49
CA ARG A 68 -6.33 2.59 10.82
C ARG A 68 -5.34 2.88 11.95
N TYR A 69 -4.05 2.69 11.68
CA TYR A 69 -2.98 2.74 12.67
C TYR A 69 -1.98 3.86 12.35
N PRO A 70 -1.27 4.40 13.36
CA PRO A 70 -0.05 5.19 13.14
C PRO A 70 0.92 4.48 12.19
N LEU A 71 1.62 5.22 11.34
CA LEU A 71 2.47 4.68 10.27
C LEU A 71 3.46 3.61 10.78
N ILE A 72 4.14 3.83 11.91
CA ILE A 72 5.09 2.85 12.45
C ILE A 72 4.42 1.52 12.85
N GLU A 73 3.22 1.60 13.43
CA GLU A 73 2.41 0.43 13.78
C GLU A 73 1.83 -0.23 12.53
N ALA A 74 1.36 0.58 11.57
CA ALA A 74 0.84 0.10 10.30
C ALA A 74 1.89 -0.71 9.54
N VAL A 75 3.13 -0.23 9.47
CA VAL A 75 4.27 -0.93 8.85
C VAL A 75 4.55 -2.24 9.58
N SER A 76 4.67 -2.21 10.91
CA SER A 76 4.95 -3.42 11.70
C SER A 76 3.90 -4.52 11.48
N LYS A 77 2.60 -4.17 11.57
CA LYS A 77 1.52 -5.14 11.39
C LYS A 77 1.42 -5.65 9.96
N THR A 78 1.51 -4.74 8.99
CA THR A 78 1.37 -5.10 7.57
C THR A 78 2.55 -5.94 7.10
N ALA A 79 3.76 -5.69 7.61
CA ALA A 79 4.91 -6.54 7.34
C ALA A 79 4.67 -7.98 7.78
N ILE A 80 4.20 -8.18 9.02
CA ILE A 80 3.85 -9.52 9.53
C ILE A 80 2.78 -10.16 8.64
N SER A 81 1.68 -9.46 8.35
CA SER A 81 0.62 -10.00 7.50
C SER A 81 1.10 -10.33 6.08
N SER A 82 2.00 -9.53 5.50
CA SER A 82 2.57 -9.83 4.17
C SER A 82 3.37 -11.14 4.14
N ALA A 83 3.87 -11.59 5.29
CA ALA A 83 4.61 -12.85 5.41
C ALA A 83 3.72 -14.07 5.70
N VAL A 84 2.59 -13.91 6.39
CA VAL A 84 1.82 -15.06 6.91
C VAL A 84 0.34 -15.10 6.53
N ASP A 85 -0.22 -13.98 6.07
CA ASP A 85 -1.65 -13.85 5.77
C ASP A 85 -1.94 -13.73 4.25
N ASP A 86 -0.92 -13.69 3.39
CA ASP A 86 -1.11 -13.70 1.93
C ASP A 86 -1.46 -15.10 1.44
N SER A 87 -2.75 -15.34 1.17
CA SER A 87 -3.31 -16.65 0.80
C SER A 87 -2.75 -17.27 -0.48
N ARG A 88 -2.02 -16.51 -1.30
CA ARG A 88 -1.36 -17.00 -2.51
C ARG A 88 -0.09 -17.78 -2.21
N PHE A 89 0.48 -17.62 -1.02
CA PHE A 89 1.76 -18.20 -0.63
C PHE A 89 1.67 -18.91 0.72
N PRO A 90 2.48 -19.95 0.97
CA PRO A 90 2.64 -20.47 2.32
C PRO A 90 3.32 -19.41 3.21
N PRO A 91 3.09 -19.43 4.54
CA PRO A 91 3.77 -18.53 5.47
C PRO A 91 5.29 -18.56 5.29
N VAL A 92 5.93 -17.39 5.32
CA VAL A 92 7.39 -17.22 5.26
C VAL A 92 8.04 -17.88 6.47
N THR A 93 9.14 -18.61 6.28
CA THR A 93 9.93 -19.16 7.39
C THR A 93 11.03 -18.21 7.85
N LEU A 94 11.56 -18.42 9.06
CA LEU A 94 12.65 -17.61 9.61
C LEU A 94 13.92 -17.70 8.76
N GLU A 95 14.18 -18.85 8.15
CA GLU A 95 15.34 -19.11 7.27
C GLU A 95 15.21 -18.46 5.89
N GLU A 96 13.98 -18.22 5.43
CA GLU A 96 13.71 -17.47 4.21
C GLU A 96 13.98 -15.98 4.39
N LEU A 97 13.71 -15.41 5.58
CA LEU A 97 13.72 -13.96 5.81
C LEU A 97 15.01 -13.24 5.35
N PRO A 98 16.23 -13.74 5.58
CA PRO A 98 17.46 -13.08 5.11
C PRO A 98 17.61 -13.03 3.58
N LYS A 99 16.83 -13.85 2.85
CA LYS A 99 16.82 -13.93 1.39
C LYS A 99 15.72 -13.06 0.77
N LEU A 100 14.99 -12.30 1.58
CA LEU A 100 13.90 -11.44 1.13
C LEU A 100 14.28 -9.96 1.24
N SER A 101 13.85 -9.18 0.26
CA SER A 101 13.80 -7.72 0.31
C SER A 101 12.39 -7.29 0.69
N ILE A 102 12.32 -6.22 1.49
CA ILE A 102 11.10 -5.59 1.92
C ILE A 102 10.96 -4.28 1.15
N GLU A 103 9.81 -4.13 0.51
CA GLU A 103 9.36 -2.89 -0.10
C GLU A 103 8.19 -2.35 0.71
N ILE A 104 8.27 -1.08 1.11
CA ILE A 104 7.19 -0.37 1.79
C ILE A 104 6.62 0.64 0.81
N ASN A 105 5.30 0.64 0.68
CA ASN A 105 4.55 1.64 -0.07
C ASN A 105 3.57 2.33 0.89
N VAL A 106 3.75 3.63 1.09
CA VAL A 106 2.91 4.43 1.98
C VAL A 106 1.98 5.31 1.16
N LEU A 107 0.69 5.21 1.46
CA LEU A 107 -0.35 6.02 0.82
C LEU A 107 -0.52 7.31 1.62
N THR A 108 -0.74 8.41 0.90
CA THR A 108 -1.24 9.64 1.53
C THR A 108 -2.63 9.41 2.09
N GLU A 109 -3.13 10.39 2.83
CA GLU A 109 -4.53 10.40 3.20
C GLU A 109 -5.42 10.37 1.96
N ILE A 110 -6.49 9.58 2.03
CA ILE A 110 -7.48 9.47 0.96
C ILE A 110 -8.40 10.68 1.08
N THR A 111 -8.49 11.47 0.03
CA THR A 111 -9.31 12.69 -0.03
C THR A 111 -10.25 12.63 -1.22
N THR A 112 -11.42 13.27 -1.12
CA THR A 112 -12.35 13.40 -2.25
C THR A 112 -11.69 14.11 -3.43
N ILE A 113 -12.00 13.70 -4.65
CA ILE A 113 -11.50 14.34 -5.87
C ILE A 113 -12.60 14.42 -6.92
N GLU A 114 -12.61 15.53 -7.67
CA GLU A 114 -13.45 15.63 -8.84
C GLU A 114 -12.82 14.92 -10.04
N PRO A 115 -13.62 14.25 -10.92
CA PRO A 115 -13.08 13.51 -12.06
C PRO A 115 -12.15 14.31 -12.96
N GLN A 116 -12.40 15.61 -13.16
CA GLN A 116 -11.55 16.48 -13.99
C GLN A 116 -10.18 16.78 -13.38
N ASP A 117 -10.03 16.68 -12.06
CA ASP A 117 -8.80 16.99 -11.32
C ASP A 117 -7.88 15.76 -11.17
N VAL A 118 -8.32 14.60 -11.64
CA VAL A 118 -7.53 13.38 -11.66
C VAL A 118 -6.30 13.57 -12.57
N VAL A 119 -5.12 13.29 -12.02
CA VAL A 119 -3.84 13.31 -12.72
C VAL A 119 -3.31 11.88 -12.84
N VAL A 120 -3.33 11.34 -14.05
CA VAL A 120 -2.82 9.99 -14.36
C VAL A 120 -1.34 9.88 -13.97
N GLY A 121 -0.98 8.78 -13.32
CA GLY A 121 0.39 8.52 -12.84
C GLY A 121 0.77 9.27 -11.57
N LYS A 122 -0.09 10.17 -11.08
CA LYS A 122 0.08 10.82 -9.78
C LYS A 122 -0.91 10.29 -8.76
N HIS A 123 -2.20 10.25 -9.13
CA HIS A 123 -3.26 9.84 -8.24
C HIS A 123 -3.59 8.35 -8.40
N GLY A 124 -3.57 7.63 -7.29
CA GLY A 124 -4.34 6.41 -7.10
C GLY A 124 -5.78 6.80 -6.81
N LEU A 125 -6.71 5.96 -7.23
CA LEU A 125 -8.15 6.27 -7.15
C LEU A 125 -8.88 5.18 -6.39
N LEU A 126 -9.88 5.60 -5.62
CA LEU A 126 -10.86 4.75 -4.96
C LEU A 126 -12.24 5.23 -5.38
N LEU A 127 -13.04 4.34 -5.95
CA LEU A 127 -14.45 4.58 -6.25
C LEU A 127 -15.29 3.78 -5.26
N ARG A 128 -16.34 4.40 -4.72
CA ARG A 128 -17.37 3.74 -3.91
C ARG A 128 -18.74 4.11 -4.44
N LYS A 129 -19.64 3.13 -4.52
CA LYS A 129 -21.07 3.35 -4.79
C LYS A 129 -21.87 2.24 -4.12
N GLY A 130 -22.60 2.58 -3.05
CA GLY A 130 -23.30 1.59 -2.22
C GLY A 130 -22.32 0.57 -1.62
N LEU A 131 -22.51 -0.72 -1.93
CA LEU A 131 -21.64 -1.82 -1.47
C LEU A 131 -20.46 -2.09 -2.42
N SER A 132 -20.45 -1.49 -3.60
CA SER A 132 -19.42 -1.66 -4.61
C SER A 132 -18.24 -0.72 -4.36
N SER A 133 -17.02 -1.25 -4.48
CA SER A 133 -15.81 -0.43 -4.40
C SER A 133 -14.68 -0.99 -5.26
N GLY A 134 -13.89 -0.09 -5.83
CA GLY A 134 -12.72 -0.42 -6.64
C GLY A 134 -11.58 0.53 -6.34
N LEU A 135 -10.34 0.04 -6.33
CA LEU A 135 -9.15 0.85 -6.08
C LEU A 135 -8.04 0.52 -7.07
N PHE A 136 -7.40 1.56 -7.61
CA PHE A 136 -6.16 1.45 -8.36
C PHE A 136 -5.05 2.29 -7.73
N LEU A 137 -3.83 1.75 -7.72
CA LEU A 137 -2.64 2.50 -7.34
C LEU A 137 -2.21 3.45 -8.48
N PRO A 138 -1.46 4.53 -8.19
CA PRO A 138 -1.08 5.53 -9.20
C PRO A 138 -0.40 4.97 -10.45
N GLU A 139 0.37 3.89 -10.30
CA GLU A 139 1.17 3.27 -11.37
C GLU A 139 0.35 2.45 -12.38
N VAL A 140 -0.89 2.07 -12.04
CA VAL A 140 -1.69 1.16 -12.88
C VAL A 140 -2.01 1.78 -14.24
N ALA A 141 -2.58 2.98 -14.28
CA ALA A 141 -2.95 3.63 -15.54
C ALA A 141 -1.74 3.85 -16.47
N PRO A 142 -0.60 4.40 -16.01
CA PRO A 142 0.60 4.49 -16.83
C PRO A 142 1.06 3.14 -17.41
N SER A 143 1.03 2.07 -16.61
CA SER A 143 1.47 0.74 -17.05
C SER A 143 0.63 0.16 -18.20
N GLN A 144 -0.64 0.59 -18.29
CA GLN A 144 -1.58 0.15 -19.32
C GLN A 144 -1.77 1.21 -20.42
N ALA A 145 -1.03 2.31 -20.37
CA ALA A 145 -1.21 3.48 -21.24
C ALA A 145 -2.65 4.04 -21.23
N TRP A 146 -3.34 3.96 -20.09
CA TRP A 146 -4.69 4.50 -19.95
C TRP A 146 -4.65 6.01 -19.76
N ASP A 147 -5.55 6.70 -20.47
CA ASP A 147 -5.87 8.09 -20.17
C ASP A 147 -6.82 8.19 -18.96
N ARG A 148 -7.16 9.42 -18.57
CA ARG A 148 -7.99 9.68 -17.39
C ARG A 148 -9.39 9.07 -17.49
N ILE A 149 -10.03 9.16 -18.66
CA ILE A 149 -11.40 8.65 -18.86
C ILE A 149 -11.38 7.13 -18.81
N THR A 150 -10.42 6.51 -19.51
CA THR A 150 -10.22 5.06 -19.48
C THR A 150 -9.94 4.57 -18.07
N LEU A 151 -9.09 5.25 -17.30
CA LEU A 151 -8.83 4.92 -15.90
C LEU A 151 -10.10 4.91 -15.04
N LEU A 152 -10.93 5.97 -15.14
CA LEU A 152 -12.18 6.07 -14.39
C LEU A 152 -13.17 4.96 -14.76
N ASP A 153 -13.25 4.63 -16.05
CA ASP A 153 -14.11 3.57 -16.56
C ASP A 153 -13.65 2.17 -16.14
N GLN A 154 -12.33 1.92 -16.17
CA GLN A 154 -11.75 0.69 -15.63
C GLN A 154 -11.95 0.59 -14.12
N LEU A 155 -11.94 1.72 -13.41
CA LEU A 155 -12.19 1.76 -11.97
C LEU A 155 -13.64 1.38 -11.65
N CYS A 156 -14.61 1.83 -12.46
CA CYS A 156 -15.99 1.33 -12.38
C CYS A 156 -16.04 -0.18 -12.58
N SER A 157 -15.41 -0.71 -13.63
CA SER A 157 -15.40 -2.15 -13.88
C SER A 157 -14.76 -2.92 -12.73
N LYS A 158 -13.70 -2.38 -12.10
CA LYS A 158 -13.06 -2.99 -10.93
C LYS A 158 -13.96 -2.99 -9.68
N ALA A 159 -14.89 -2.05 -9.59
CA ALA A 159 -15.90 -1.98 -8.56
C ALA A 159 -17.16 -2.81 -8.89
N ASP A 160 -17.14 -3.61 -9.95
CA ASP A 160 -18.29 -4.32 -10.50
C ASP A 160 -19.46 -3.38 -10.87
N LEU A 161 -19.13 -2.17 -11.37
CA LEU A 161 -20.07 -1.16 -11.82
C LEU A 161 -19.99 -0.96 -13.34
N PRO A 162 -21.11 -0.58 -14.01
CA PRO A 162 -21.08 -0.20 -15.42
C PRO A 162 -20.12 0.95 -15.71
N GLN A 163 -19.56 0.97 -16.92
CA GLN A 163 -18.77 2.08 -17.44
C GLN A 163 -19.52 3.42 -17.30
N GLY A 164 -18.81 4.51 -16.98
CA GLY A 164 -19.45 5.82 -16.73
C GLY A 164 -20.11 5.98 -15.37
N SER A 165 -20.20 4.95 -14.52
CA SER A 165 -20.82 5.06 -13.18
C SER A 165 -20.14 6.08 -12.26
N TRP A 166 -18.91 6.51 -12.55
CA TRP A 166 -18.21 7.57 -11.85
C TRP A 166 -18.84 8.97 -12.04
N GLN A 167 -19.77 9.11 -12.99
CA GLN A 167 -20.56 10.34 -13.21
C GLN A 167 -21.85 10.39 -12.38
N ASP A 168 -22.21 9.28 -11.74
CA ASP A 168 -23.42 9.19 -10.94
C ASP A 168 -23.28 10.04 -9.66
N PRO A 169 -24.29 10.85 -9.28
CA PRO A 169 -24.26 11.63 -8.05
C PRO A 169 -24.06 10.81 -6.76
N GLU A 170 -24.41 9.52 -6.76
CA GLU A 170 -24.19 8.61 -5.63
C GLU A 170 -22.80 7.96 -5.64
N ALA A 171 -21.98 8.22 -6.67
CA ALA A 171 -20.62 7.70 -6.75
C ALA A 171 -19.66 8.64 -6.03
N GLU A 172 -18.93 8.11 -5.06
CA GLU A 172 -17.91 8.83 -4.33
C GLU A 172 -16.54 8.48 -4.91
N LEU A 173 -15.85 9.50 -5.45
CA LEU A 173 -14.50 9.38 -6.00
C LEU A 173 -13.49 10.01 -5.05
N PHE A 174 -12.46 9.22 -4.73
CA PHE A 174 -11.36 9.65 -3.88
C PHE A 174 -10.02 9.47 -4.59
N CYS A 175 -9.05 10.31 -4.24
CA CYS A 175 -7.66 10.16 -4.63
C CYS A 175 -6.74 9.95 -3.44
N PHE A 176 -5.57 9.42 -3.73
CA PHE A 176 -4.39 9.43 -2.87
C PHE A 176 -3.14 9.40 -3.76
N GLU A 177 -1.99 9.75 -3.19
CA GLU A 177 -0.69 9.50 -3.78
C GLU A 177 0.01 8.39 -3.00
N SER A 178 1.06 7.82 -3.58
CA SER A 178 1.89 6.84 -2.89
C SER A 178 3.36 7.16 -3.04
N GLU A 179 4.12 6.76 -2.03
CA GLU A 179 5.58 6.75 -2.09
C GLU A 179 6.06 5.37 -1.68
N SER A 180 6.89 4.74 -2.53
CA SER A 180 7.50 3.45 -2.25
C SER A 180 9.01 3.51 -2.17
N TRP A 181 9.58 2.62 -1.37
CA TRP A 181 11.01 2.38 -1.27
C TRP A 181 11.29 0.94 -0.83
N VAL A 182 12.45 0.43 -1.22
CA VAL A 182 12.90 -0.95 -0.97
C VAL A 182 14.17 -0.94 -0.14
N GLU A 183 14.41 -2.00 0.62
CA GLU A 183 15.73 -2.25 1.22
C GLU A 183 16.83 -2.34 0.16
N ASN A 184 18.00 -1.80 0.50
CA ASN A 184 19.22 -1.95 -0.28
C ASN A 184 19.90 -3.28 0.00
#